data_AF-A0A9P8L901-F1
#
_entry.id   AF-A0A9P8L901-F1
#
_cell.length_a   1.000
_cell.length_b   1.000
_cell.length_c   1.000
_cell.angle_alpha   90.00
_cell.angle_beta   90.00
_cell.angle_gamma   90.00
#
_symmetry.space_group_name_H-M   'P 1'
#
loop_
_entity.id
_entity.type
_entity.pdbx_description
1 polymer ?
#
loop_
_entity_poly.entity_id
_entity_poly.type
_entity_poly.pdbx_seq_one_letter_code
_entity_poly.pdbx_strand_id
1 'polypeptide(L)'
;MSLCAGLVVYNEENSLVQLAHYTTREYFSDTQRQPDWIRNAPVVISKTCLVYLGFTTFAGGYTSCDKVFEERLAENAFLDYAARYWGDHARGKPEYEIRDMILEFLTQPTIVSCCMQVRYTPKCRYEGYTQDFPKNVTGLQVAASFGLEGTTGRLLAANADVNAADSMGRTALQAAVEGGHLET
;
A
#
# COMPACT_ATOMS: atom_id res chain seq x y z
N MET A 1 -8.74 24.20 17.86
CA MET A 1 -8.42 22.89 18.45
C MET A 1 -6.96 22.61 18.14
N SER A 2 -6.09 22.44 19.13
CA SER A 2 -4.68 22.12 18.87
C SER A 2 -4.60 20.68 18.35
N LEU A 3 -4.21 20.49 17.09
CA LEU A 3 -3.96 19.17 16.51
C LEU A 3 -2.79 18.51 17.26
N CYS A 4 -2.95 17.23 17.63
CA CYS A 4 -1.94 16.41 18.31
C CYS A 4 -1.22 17.12 19.48
N ALA A 5 -1.95 17.89 20.30
CA ALA A 5 -1.43 18.60 21.47
C ALA A 5 -0.23 19.54 21.16
N GLY A 6 -0.14 20.07 19.94
CA GLY A 6 0.93 20.97 19.52
C GLY A 6 2.23 20.27 19.15
N LEU A 7 2.22 18.93 19.00
CA LEU A 7 3.36 18.16 18.51
C LEU A 7 3.56 18.29 17.00
N VAL A 8 2.49 18.62 16.27
CA VAL A 8 2.52 18.80 14.83
C VAL A 8 1.93 20.15 14.43
N VAL A 9 2.46 20.70 13.35
CA VAL A 9 1.97 21.90 12.69
C VAL A 9 1.58 21.51 11.27
N TYR A 10 0.42 21.99 10.82
CA TYR A 10 0.01 21.86 9.43
C TYR A 10 0.52 23.08 8.66
N ASN A 11 1.29 22.84 7.61
CA ASN A 11 1.72 23.88 6.69
C ASN A 11 0.74 23.93 5.50
N GLU A 12 -0.04 25.00 5.44
CA GLU A 12 -1.06 25.19 4.39
C GLU A 12 -0.44 25.38 2.99
N GLU A 13 0.77 25.95 2.89
CA GLU A 13 1.42 26.26 1.61
C GLU A 13 1.85 25.01 0.85
N ASN A 14 2.28 23.96 1.56
CA ASN A 14 2.74 22.71 0.96
C ASN A 14 1.87 21.49 1.35
N SER A 15 0.79 21.71 2.12
CA SER A 15 -0.10 20.67 2.61
C SER A 15 0.62 19.55 3.39
N LEU A 16 1.71 19.89 4.09
CA LEU A 16 2.47 18.95 4.90
C LEU A 16 2.19 19.11 6.38
N VAL A 17 2.00 17.96 7.05
CA VAL A 17 2.05 17.88 8.52
C VAL A 17 3.52 17.71 8.92
N GLN A 18 4.02 18.62 9.76
CA GLN A 18 5.40 18.62 10.23
C GLN A 18 5.45 18.59 11.75
N LEU A 19 6.54 18.09 12.33
CA LEU A 19 6.74 18.17 13.77
C LEU A 19 6.97 19.63 14.18
N ALA A 20 6.24 20.08 15.19
CA ALA A 20 6.17 21.49 15.58
C ALA A 20 7.50 22.09 16.03
N HIS A 21 8.43 21.24 16.49
CA HIS A 21 9.69 21.69 17.05
C HIS A 21 10.83 20.68 16.78
N TYR A 22 12.06 21.18 16.73
CA TYR A 22 13.24 20.36 16.45
C TYR A 22 13.48 19.28 17.51
N THR A 23 13.16 19.56 18.79
CA THR A 23 13.28 18.56 19.88
C THR A 23 12.29 17.42 19.70
N THR A 24 11.09 17.70 19.20
CA THR A 24 10.11 16.68 18.83
C THR A 24 10.67 15.82 17.70
N ARG A 25 11.27 16.45 16.68
CA ARG A 25 11.95 15.72 15.58
C ARG A 25 13.08 14.85 16.08
N GLU A 26 13.93 15.34 16.98
CA GLU A 26 15.02 14.58 17.57
C GLU A 26 14.51 13.37 18.34
N TYR A 27 13.48 13.54 19.18
CA TYR A 27 12.85 12.43 19.91
C TYR A 27 12.31 11.34 18.99
N PHE A 28 11.67 11.71 17.88
CA PHE A 28 11.15 10.75 16.90
C PHE A 28 12.23 10.15 15.98
N SER A 29 13.39 10.81 15.82
CA SER A 29 14.48 10.37 14.93
C SER A 29 15.52 9.48 15.62
N ASP A 30 15.62 9.51 16.95
CA ASP A 30 16.56 8.70 17.72
C ASP A 30 16.12 7.23 17.78
N THR A 31 16.56 6.44 16.80
CA THR A 31 16.25 5.01 16.66
C THR A 31 16.72 4.15 17.84
N GLN A 32 17.69 4.59 18.64
CA GLN A 32 18.12 3.84 19.83
C GLN A 32 17.17 4.03 21.01
N ARG A 33 16.48 5.17 21.08
CA ARG A 33 15.57 5.52 22.17
C ARG A 33 14.10 5.43 21.80
N GLN A 34 13.78 5.07 20.56
CA GLN A 34 12.40 4.96 20.11
C GLN A 34 11.63 3.95 21.00
N PRO A 35 10.57 4.40 21.69
CA PRO A 35 9.68 3.50 22.40
C PRO A 35 9.05 2.48 21.44
N ASP A 36 8.69 1.33 22.00
CA ASP A 36 8.17 0.17 21.27
C ASP A 36 7.00 0.52 20.34
N TRP A 37 6.12 1.44 20.75
CA TRP A 37 4.97 1.85 19.95
C TRP A 37 5.36 2.60 18.66
N ILE A 38 6.50 3.31 18.62
CA ILE A 38 7.02 3.93 17.40
C ILE A 38 7.64 2.86 16.51
N ARG A 39 8.49 2.00 17.09
CA ARG A 39 9.16 0.94 16.32
C ARG A 39 8.17 -0.04 15.70
N ASN A 40 7.06 -0.29 16.38
CA ASN A 40 6.00 -1.19 15.91
C ASN A 40 4.93 -0.45 15.07
N ALA A 41 5.02 0.86 14.91
CA ALA A 41 4.03 1.62 14.14
C ALA A 41 3.88 1.10 12.70
N PRO A 42 4.95 0.77 11.94
CA PRO A 42 4.80 0.23 10.59
C PRO A 42 4.00 -1.08 10.55
N VAL A 43 4.24 -1.98 11.51
CA VAL A 43 3.46 -3.23 11.67
C VAL A 43 1.99 -2.92 11.91
N VAL A 44 1.70 -2.00 12.84
CA VAL A 44 0.32 -1.62 13.18
C VAL A 44 -0.38 -0.97 11.99
N ILE A 45 0.27 -0.04 11.30
CA ILE A 45 -0.30 0.66 10.14
C ILE A 45 -0.55 -0.33 9.01
N SER A 46 0.42 -1.16 8.67
CA SER A 46 0.27 -2.14 7.58
C SER A 46 -0.85 -3.14 7.88
N LYS A 47 -0.90 -3.72 9.10
CA LYS A 47 -2.02 -4.59 9.52
C LYS A 47 -3.35 -3.88 9.43
N THR A 48 -3.43 -2.62 9.87
CA THR A 48 -4.67 -1.84 9.81
C THR A 48 -5.12 -1.65 8.36
N CYS A 49 -4.19 -1.34 7.45
CA CYS A 49 -4.49 -1.22 6.03
C CYS A 49 -4.97 -2.56 5.44
N LEU A 50 -4.27 -3.67 5.72
CA LEU A 50 -4.63 -5.00 5.22
C LEU A 50 -6.01 -5.46 5.72
N VAL A 51 -6.29 -5.28 7.01
CA VAL A 51 -7.61 -5.58 7.60
C VAL A 51 -8.70 -4.74 6.93
N TYR A 52 -8.45 -3.44 6.75
CA TYR A 52 -9.40 -2.54 6.09
C TYR A 52 -9.66 -2.94 4.64
N LEU A 53 -8.61 -3.20 3.86
CA LEU A 53 -8.74 -3.68 2.47
C LEU A 53 -9.44 -5.04 2.39
N GLY A 54 -9.35 -5.86 3.44
CA GLY A 54 -10.04 -7.15 3.58
C GLY A 54 -11.56 -7.06 3.79
N PHE A 55 -12.13 -5.87 3.95
CA PHE A 55 -13.57 -5.72 4.17
C PHE A 55 -14.40 -6.19 2.97
N THR A 56 -15.56 -6.78 3.25
CA THR A 56 -16.48 -7.30 2.22
C THR A 56 -16.96 -6.22 1.25
N THR A 57 -16.96 -4.95 1.67
CA THR A 57 -17.21 -3.78 0.81
C THR A 57 -16.32 -3.76 -0.44
N PHE A 58 -15.11 -4.32 -0.38
CA PHE A 58 -14.15 -4.36 -1.49
C PHE A 58 -14.10 -5.72 -2.22
N ALA A 59 -14.87 -6.71 -1.75
CA ALA A 59 -14.87 -8.06 -2.31
C ALA A 59 -15.44 -8.13 -3.74
N GLY A 60 -16.19 -7.11 -4.18
CA GLY A 60 -16.66 -6.97 -5.56
C GLY A 60 -15.58 -6.59 -6.58
N GLY A 61 -14.37 -6.26 -6.12
CA GLY A 61 -13.23 -5.93 -6.96
C GLY A 61 -13.29 -4.54 -7.60
N TYR A 62 -12.53 -4.35 -8.67
CA TYR A 62 -12.50 -3.09 -9.42
C TYR A 62 -13.86 -2.77 -10.06
N THR A 63 -14.11 -1.50 -10.36
CA THR A 63 -15.32 -1.04 -11.06
C THR A 63 -14.96 -0.50 -12.44
N SER A 64 -15.87 -0.61 -13.42
CA SER A 64 -15.68 -0.10 -14.78
C SER A 64 -16.17 1.35 -14.97
N CYS A 65 -16.77 1.96 -13.94
CA CYS A 65 -17.41 3.27 -14.03
C CYS A 65 -16.71 4.28 -13.12
N ASP A 66 -16.28 5.40 -13.71
CA ASP A 66 -15.61 6.49 -12.99
C ASP A 66 -16.46 7.00 -11.81
N LYS A 67 -17.77 7.17 -12.01
CA LYS A 67 -18.69 7.63 -10.96
C LYS A 67 -18.73 6.67 -9.76
N VAL A 68 -18.83 5.36 -10.01
CA VAL A 68 -18.86 4.34 -8.94
C VAL A 68 -17.52 4.28 -8.20
N PHE A 69 -16.41 4.48 -8.92
CA PHE A 69 -15.08 4.54 -8.32
C PHE A 69 -14.94 5.77 -7.40
N GLU A 70 -15.40 6.93 -7.86
CA GLU A 70 -15.36 8.18 -7.10
C GLU A 70 -16.26 8.11 -5.86
N GLU A 71 -17.46 7.55 -5.98
CA GLU A 71 -18.37 7.28 -4.84
C GLU A 71 -17.71 6.35 -3.83
N ARG A 72 -17.05 5.27 -4.29
CA ARG A 72 -16.30 4.37 -3.41
C ARG A 72 -15.22 5.11 -2.62
N LEU A 73 -14.42 5.97 -3.26
CA LEU A 73 -13.38 6.74 -2.56
C LEU A 73 -13.97 7.76 -1.59
N ALA A 74 -15.11 8.39 -1.94
CA ALA A 74 -15.79 9.35 -1.08
C ALA A 74 -16.37 8.69 0.18
N GLU A 75 -16.95 7.50 0.05
CA GLU A 75 -17.51 6.73 1.17
C GLU A 75 -16.43 6.04 2.02
N ASN A 76 -15.25 5.82 1.46
CA ASN A 76 -14.17 5.05 2.06
C ASN A 76 -12.88 5.89 2.11
N ALA A 77 -12.88 6.94 2.95
CA ALA A 77 -11.80 7.93 3.02
C ALA A 77 -10.39 7.35 3.28
N PHE A 78 -10.29 6.15 3.89
CA PHE A 78 -9.01 5.48 4.16
C PHE A 78 -8.54 4.57 3.02
N LEU A 79 -9.39 4.28 2.02
CA LEU A 79 -9.09 3.34 0.94
C LEU A 79 -7.88 3.75 0.11
N ASP A 80 -7.79 5.02 -0.27
CA ASP A 80 -6.66 5.52 -1.07
C ASP A 80 -5.33 5.31 -0.35
N TYR A 81 -5.27 5.69 0.92
CA TYR A 81 -4.08 5.51 1.74
C TYR A 81 -3.74 4.02 1.93
N ALA A 82 -4.73 3.22 2.34
CA ALA A 82 -4.51 1.81 2.60
C ALA A 82 -4.00 1.08 1.36
N ALA A 83 -4.62 1.31 0.19
CA ALA A 83 -4.24 0.66 -1.06
C ALA A 83 -2.84 1.05 -1.55
N ARG A 84 -2.44 2.30 -1.33
CA ARG A 84 -1.15 2.82 -1.81
C ARG A 84 0.03 2.47 -0.91
N TYR A 85 -0.16 2.39 0.41
CA TYR A 85 0.97 2.40 1.37
C TYR A 85 1.08 1.17 2.27
N TRP A 86 0.13 0.23 2.27
CA TRP A 86 0.21 -0.94 3.16
C TRP A 86 1.53 -1.71 3.02
N GLY A 87 2.00 -1.88 1.78
CA GLY A 87 3.22 -2.63 1.47
C GLY A 87 4.48 -1.84 1.82
N ASP A 88 4.45 -0.51 1.70
CA ASP A 88 5.55 0.35 2.14
C ASP A 88 5.76 0.27 3.66
N HIS A 89 4.67 0.23 4.42
CA HIS A 89 4.72 0.02 5.87
C HIS A 89 5.10 -1.42 6.26
N ALA A 90 4.82 -2.39 5.40
CA ALA A 90 5.22 -3.78 5.61
C ALA A 90 6.72 -3.98 5.36
N ARG A 91 7.32 -3.26 4.41
CA ARG A 91 8.68 -3.55 3.91
C ARG A 91 9.73 -3.66 5.01
N GLY A 92 10.62 -4.65 4.89
CA GLY A 92 11.71 -4.89 5.84
C GLY A 92 11.28 -5.73 7.04
N LYS A 93 11.69 -5.36 8.26
CA LYS A 93 11.37 -6.14 9.47
C LYS A 93 9.85 -6.38 9.68
N PRO A 94 8.96 -5.39 9.50
CA PRO A 94 7.52 -5.57 9.71
C PRO A 94 6.92 -6.72 8.90
N GLU A 95 7.43 -6.95 7.69
CA GLU A 95 6.97 -7.96 6.75
C GLU A 95 6.98 -9.35 7.37
N TYR A 96 8.06 -9.68 8.09
CA TYR A 96 8.24 -10.97 8.74
C TYR A 96 7.19 -11.21 9.82
N GLU A 97 6.73 -10.16 10.50
CA GLU A 97 5.74 -10.24 11.58
C GLU A 97 4.31 -10.39 11.04
N ILE A 98 4.07 -10.01 9.79
CA ILE A 98 2.72 -9.94 9.22
C ILE A 98 2.56 -10.76 7.93
N ARG A 99 3.57 -11.57 7.60
CA ARG A 99 3.67 -12.28 6.33
C ARG A 99 2.44 -13.11 5.99
N ASP A 100 1.89 -13.83 6.96
CA ASP A 100 0.73 -14.69 6.72
C ASP A 100 -0.49 -13.86 6.30
N MET A 101 -0.68 -12.68 6.91
CA MET A 101 -1.74 -11.74 6.54
C MET A 101 -1.50 -11.15 5.14
N ILE A 102 -0.25 -10.85 4.79
CA ILE A 102 0.11 -10.41 3.44
C ILE A 102 -0.20 -11.50 2.42
N LEU A 103 0.24 -12.74 2.67
CA LEU A 103 0.00 -13.87 1.77
C LEU A 103 -1.49 -14.13 1.60
N GLU A 104 -2.27 -14.11 2.69
CA GLU A 104 -3.72 -14.24 2.64
C GLU A 104 -4.34 -13.16 1.76
N PHE A 105 -4.00 -11.89 1.98
CA PHE A 105 -4.46 -10.77 1.15
C PHE A 105 -4.11 -10.97 -0.33
N LEU A 106 -2.89 -11.36 -0.65
CA LEU A 106 -2.40 -11.54 -2.03
C LEU A 106 -3.09 -12.71 -2.76
N THR A 107 -3.72 -13.63 -2.03
CA THR A 107 -4.52 -14.72 -2.62
C THR A 107 -5.96 -14.33 -2.95
N GLN A 108 -6.39 -13.10 -2.64
CA GLN A 108 -7.75 -12.61 -2.88
C GLN A 108 -7.83 -11.78 -4.18
N PRO A 109 -8.13 -12.38 -5.35
CA PRO A 109 -7.99 -11.71 -6.64
C PRO A 109 -8.92 -10.49 -6.79
N THR A 110 -10.14 -10.55 -6.25
CA THR A 110 -11.07 -9.42 -6.34
C THR A 110 -10.59 -8.25 -5.49
N ILE A 111 -10.23 -8.49 -4.23
CA ILE A 111 -9.71 -7.45 -3.32
C ILE A 111 -8.42 -6.84 -3.89
N VAL A 112 -7.49 -7.68 -4.36
CA VAL A 112 -6.26 -7.22 -5.03
C VAL A 112 -6.60 -6.34 -6.22
N SER A 113 -7.56 -6.72 -7.06
CA SER A 113 -7.96 -5.90 -8.21
C SER A 113 -8.53 -4.52 -7.81
N CYS A 114 -9.32 -4.46 -6.73
CA CYS A 114 -9.80 -3.19 -6.17
C CYS A 114 -8.63 -2.32 -5.68
N CYS A 115 -7.72 -2.91 -4.92
CA CYS A 115 -6.52 -2.25 -4.43
C CYS A 115 -5.65 -1.72 -5.58
N MET A 116 -5.44 -2.52 -6.63
CA MET A 116 -4.64 -2.14 -7.79
C MET A 116 -5.30 -1.00 -8.58
N GLN A 117 -6.62 -1.01 -8.76
CA GLN A 117 -7.32 0.11 -9.38
C GLN A 117 -7.04 1.41 -8.63
N VAL A 118 -7.21 1.42 -7.31
CA VAL A 118 -6.99 2.61 -6.47
C VAL A 118 -5.53 3.07 -6.51
N ARG A 119 -4.57 2.14 -6.44
CA ARG A 119 -3.14 2.44 -6.40
C ARG A 119 -2.64 3.06 -7.71
N TYR A 120 -3.07 2.54 -8.85
CA TYR A 120 -2.55 2.94 -10.17
C TYR A 120 -3.37 4.04 -10.84
N THR A 121 -4.62 4.29 -10.43
CA THR A 121 -5.46 5.32 -11.04
C THR A 121 -4.76 6.69 -10.98
N PRO A 122 -4.62 7.40 -12.12
CA PRO A 122 -3.93 8.68 -12.17
C PRO A 122 -4.72 9.77 -11.43
N LYS A 123 -4.01 10.82 -10.98
CA LYS A 123 -4.64 11.99 -10.35
C LYS A 123 -5.44 12.84 -11.35
N CYS A 124 -5.05 12.83 -12.61
CA CYS A 124 -5.73 13.57 -13.67
C CYS A 124 -7.02 12.87 -14.07
N ARG A 125 -8.16 13.57 -13.98
CA ARG A 125 -9.48 13.03 -14.32
C ARG A 125 -9.83 13.32 -15.77
N TYR A 126 -10.01 12.25 -16.54
CA TYR A 126 -10.50 12.25 -17.91
C TYR A 126 -11.47 11.06 -18.08
N GLU A 127 -12.29 11.04 -19.12
CA GLU A 127 -13.26 9.95 -19.30
C GLU A 127 -12.56 8.58 -19.38
N GLY A 128 -12.93 7.67 -18.47
CA GLY A 128 -12.38 6.31 -18.41
C GLY A 128 -11.04 6.18 -17.67
N TYR A 129 -10.55 7.24 -17.02
CA TYR A 129 -9.26 7.22 -16.32
C TYR A 129 -9.14 6.12 -15.26
N THR A 130 -10.26 5.68 -14.67
CA THR A 130 -10.28 4.61 -13.66
C THR A 130 -10.00 3.22 -14.23
N GLN A 131 -9.96 3.09 -15.56
CA GLN A 131 -9.67 1.84 -16.25
C GLN A 131 -8.21 1.71 -16.67
N ASP A 132 -7.43 2.79 -16.53
CA ASP A 132 -6.00 2.86 -16.82
C ASP A 132 -5.18 2.30 -15.65
N PHE A 133 -5.29 0.99 -15.46
CA PHE A 133 -4.56 0.24 -14.46
C PHE A 133 -4.33 -1.21 -14.92
N PRO A 134 -3.27 -1.87 -14.43
CA PRO A 134 -2.98 -3.27 -14.71
C PRO A 134 -4.06 -4.18 -14.14
N LYS A 135 -4.65 -5.04 -14.99
CA LYS A 135 -5.61 -6.08 -14.62
C LYS A 135 -4.92 -7.44 -14.60
N ASN A 136 -5.51 -8.42 -13.93
CA ASN A 136 -4.93 -9.77 -13.78
C ASN A 136 -3.53 -9.77 -13.12
N VAL A 137 -3.32 -8.85 -12.18
CA VAL A 137 -2.08 -8.79 -11.40
C VAL A 137 -2.05 -9.94 -10.39
N THR A 138 -0.94 -10.68 -10.38
CA THR A 138 -0.63 -11.76 -9.44
C THR A 138 -0.11 -11.22 -8.12
N GLY A 139 -0.25 -12.01 -7.05
CA GLY A 139 0.34 -11.68 -5.76
C GLY A 139 1.86 -11.45 -5.82
N LEU A 140 2.56 -12.18 -6.71
CA LEU A 140 4.02 -12.03 -6.90
C LEU A 140 4.38 -10.65 -7.45
N GLN A 141 3.66 -10.15 -8.46
CA GLN A 141 3.87 -8.79 -8.99
C GLN A 141 3.58 -7.72 -7.93
N VAL A 142 2.53 -7.89 -7.12
CA VAL A 142 2.21 -6.96 -6.04
C VAL A 142 3.33 -6.96 -4.98
N ALA A 143 3.77 -8.12 -4.50
CA ALA A 143 4.85 -8.23 -3.53
C ALA A 143 6.15 -7.59 -4.04
N ALA A 144 6.53 -7.89 -5.29
CA ALA A 144 7.69 -7.33 -5.95
C ALA A 144 7.60 -5.79 -6.08
N SER A 145 6.44 -5.26 -6.47
CA SER A 145 6.21 -3.81 -6.58
C SER A 145 6.31 -3.02 -5.26
N PHE A 146 6.32 -3.70 -4.12
CA PHE A 146 6.49 -3.11 -2.79
C PHE A 146 7.83 -3.46 -2.15
N GLY A 147 8.67 -4.28 -2.81
CA GLY A 147 9.97 -4.68 -2.28
C GLY A 147 9.87 -5.67 -1.12
N LEU A 148 8.82 -6.52 -1.11
CA LEU A 148 8.57 -7.49 -0.04
C LEU A 148 9.37 -8.77 -0.27
N GLU A 149 10.69 -8.69 -0.12
CA GLU A 149 11.65 -9.77 -0.42
C GLU A 149 11.27 -11.12 0.22
N GLY A 150 10.87 -11.10 1.49
CA GLY A 150 10.51 -12.32 2.20
C GLY A 150 9.27 -13.00 1.62
N THR A 151 8.31 -12.21 1.16
CA THR A 151 7.03 -12.62 0.60
C THR A 151 7.21 -13.07 -0.85
N THR A 152 7.97 -12.31 -1.64
CA THR A 152 8.39 -12.69 -3.01
C THR A 152 9.09 -14.03 -2.98
N GLY A 153 10.09 -14.21 -2.11
CA GLY A 153 10.80 -15.49 -1.97
C GLY A 153 9.88 -16.65 -1.56
N ARG A 154 8.90 -16.38 -0.68
CA ARG A 154 7.91 -17.39 -0.27
C ARG A 154 6.92 -17.76 -1.37
N LEU A 155 6.50 -16.80 -2.19
CA LEU A 155 5.64 -17.05 -3.35
C LEU A 155 6.39 -17.85 -4.42
N LEU A 156 7.65 -17.51 -4.70
CA LEU A 156 8.51 -18.27 -5.63
C LEU A 156 8.75 -19.70 -5.14
N ALA A 157 9.03 -19.88 -3.84
CA ALA A 157 9.16 -21.21 -3.24
C ALA A 157 7.86 -22.03 -3.28
N ALA A 158 6.71 -21.37 -3.40
CA ALA A 158 5.39 -21.98 -3.59
C ALA A 158 5.03 -22.16 -5.08
N ASN A 159 6.00 -22.11 -5.99
CA ASN A 159 5.84 -22.23 -7.44
C ASN A 159 4.93 -21.17 -8.07
N ALA A 160 4.92 -19.94 -7.54
CA ALA A 160 4.33 -18.82 -8.28
C ALA A 160 5.01 -18.65 -9.64
N ASP A 161 4.24 -18.46 -10.70
CA ASP A 161 4.78 -18.27 -12.05
C ASP A 161 5.49 -16.92 -12.16
N VAL A 162 6.82 -16.98 -12.24
CA VAL A 162 7.70 -15.81 -12.37
C VAL A 162 7.49 -15.05 -13.67
N ASN A 163 6.99 -15.73 -14.72
CA ASN A 163 6.77 -15.15 -16.05
C ASN A 163 5.32 -14.72 -16.27
N ALA A 164 4.45 -14.88 -15.27
CA ALA A 164 3.08 -14.40 -15.36
C ALA A 164 3.07 -12.90 -15.65
N ALA A 165 2.30 -12.52 -16.66
CA ALA A 165 2.17 -11.14 -17.10
C ALA A 165 0.75 -10.62 -16.82
N ASP A 166 0.66 -9.37 -16.35
CA ASP A 166 -0.62 -8.68 -16.20
C ASP A 166 -1.18 -8.23 -17.57
N SER A 167 -2.34 -7.56 -17.58
CA SER A 167 -2.97 -7.08 -18.81
C SER A 167 -2.16 -6.04 -19.59
N MET A 168 -1.11 -5.48 -18.98
CA MET A 168 -0.17 -4.55 -19.61
C MET A 168 1.12 -5.25 -20.04
N GLY A 169 1.19 -6.58 -19.91
CA GLY A 169 2.36 -7.38 -20.25
C GLY A 169 3.49 -7.29 -19.22
N ARG A 170 3.22 -6.76 -18.01
CA ARG A 170 4.25 -6.57 -17.00
C ARG A 170 4.41 -7.83 -16.16
N THR A 171 5.64 -8.22 -15.88
CA THR A 171 6.04 -9.36 -15.02
C THR A 171 6.38 -8.88 -13.61
N ALA A 172 6.66 -9.82 -12.70
CA ALA A 172 7.09 -9.48 -11.35
C ALA A 172 8.36 -8.61 -11.33
N LEU A 173 9.33 -8.89 -12.20
CA LEU A 173 10.56 -8.11 -12.33
C LEU A 173 10.28 -6.66 -12.77
N GLN A 174 9.39 -6.48 -13.76
CA GLN A 174 9.01 -5.14 -14.22
C GLN A 174 8.27 -4.36 -13.14
N ALA A 175 7.41 -5.04 -12.36
CA ALA A 175 6.73 -4.44 -11.22
C ALA A 175 7.71 -3.99 -10.12
N ALA A 176 8.76 -4.78 -9.85
CA ALA A 176 9.83 -4.40 -8.93
C ALA A 176 10.58 -3.14 -9.39
N VAL A 177 10.92 -3.08 -10.68
CA VAL A 177 11.58 -1.90 -11.30
C VAL A 177 10.73 -0.64 -11.17
N GLU A 178 9.42 -0.73 -11.45
CA GLU A 178 8.49 0.41 -11.27
C GLU A 178 8.40 0.89 -9.82
N GLY A 179 8.46 -0.05 -8.85
CA GLY A 179 8.50 0.26 -7.42
C GLY A 179 9.86 0.80 -6.94
N GLY A 180 10.91 0.75 -7.78
CA GLY A 180 12.27 1.11 -7.40
C GLY A 180 12.96 0.06 -6.53
N HIS A 181 12.58 -1.21 -6.65
CA HIS A 181 13.05 -2.34 -5.84
C HIS A 181 13.87 -3.31 -6.68
N LEU A 182 15.07 -2.89 -7.09
CA LEU A 182 15.92 -3.66 -8.02
C LEU A 182 16.57 -4.91 -7.40
N GLU A 183 16.57 -5.01 -6.07
CA GLU A 183 17.20 -6.11 -5.31
C GLU A 183 16.19 -7.19 -4.86
N THR A 184 14.89 -6.97 -5.11
CA THR A 184 13.77 -7.85 -4.74
C THR A 184 13.40 -8.80 -5.88
#